data_AF-A0A9E3LPF7-F1
#
_entry.id   AF-A0A9E3LPF7-F1
#
_cell.length_a   1.000
_cell.length_b   1.000
_cell.length_c   1.000
_cell.angle_alpha   90.00
_cell.angle_beta   90.00
_cell.angle_gamma   90.00
#
_symmetry.space_group_name_H-M   'P 1'
#
loop_
_entity.id
_entity.type
_entity.pdbx_description
1 polymer ?
#
loop_
_entity_poly.entity_id
_entity_poly.type
_entity_poly.pdbx_seq_one_letter_code
_entity_poly.pdbx_strand_id
1 'polypeptide(L)'
;MTGIVTSTHATARLAQRAVLASDLDWALQLGREVDDGLLVLDKDTEAAAHELERQAQRIRRLGGLRVVRDGDRLITVYRAHPAKQKRLLRRAERRALED
;
A
#
# COMPACT_ATOMS: atom_id res chain seq x y z
N MET A 1 9.40 -7.39 3.88
CA MET A 1 10.11 -8.32 2.98
C MET A 1 10.36 -9.57 3.76
N THR A 2 9.81 -10.69 3.29
CA THR A 2 10.02 -11.98 3.93
C THR A 2 11.43 -12.46 3.59
N GLY A 3 12.22 -12.80 4.62
CA GLY A 3 13.63 -13.16 4.48
C GLY A 3 13.85 -14.57 3.92
N ILE A 4 13.24 -14.90 2.79
CA ILE A 4 13.48 -16.19 2.12
C ILE A 4 14.93 -16.20 1.60
N VAL A 5 15.69 -17.22 2.02
CA VAL A 5 16.99 -17.54 1.43
C VAL A 5 16.78 -18.45 0.23
N THR A 6 17.25 -18.03 -0.95
CA THR A 6 17.15 -18.82 -2.17
C THR A 6 18.39 -19.67 -2.41
N SER A 7 18.22 -20.90 -2.87
CA SER A 7 19.32 -21.70 -3.40
C SER A 7 19.75 -21.21 -4.78
N THR A 8 20.91 -21.66 -5.26
CA THR A 8 21.35 -21.40 -6.65
C THR A 8 20.34 -21.93 -7.67
N HIS A 9 19.76 -23.12 -7.42
CA HIS A 9 18.73 -23.70 -8.30
C HIS A 9 17.47 -22.84 -8.33
N ALA A 10 16.99 -22.41 -7.16
CA ALA A 10 15.80 -21.55 -7.06
C ALA A 10 16.02 -20.21 -7.77
N THR A 11 17.17 -19.57 -7.56
CA THR A 11 17.53 -18.30 -8.21
C THR A 11 17.54 -18.42 -9.74
N ALA A 12 18.12 -19.50 -10.28
CA ALA A 12 18.10 -19.77 -11.71
C ALA A 12 16.67 -19.97 -12.25
N ARG A 13 15.80 -20.66 -11.49
CA ARG A 13 14.39 -20.87 -11.88
C ARG A 13 13.57 -19.59 -11.87
N LEU A 14 13.76 -18.73 -10.88
CA LEU A 14 13.11 -17.41 -10.82
C LEU A 14 13.42 -16.59 -12.08
N ALA A 15 14.71 -16.51 -12.45
CA ALA A 15 15.14 -15.81 -13.66
C ALA A 15 14.54 -16.44 -14.94
N GLN A 16 14.56 -17.78 -15.06
CA GLN A 16 13.99 -18.49 -16.22
C GLN A 16 12.48 -18.28 -16.38
N ARG A 17 11.77 -18.00 -15.28
CA ARG A 17 10.30 -17.85 -15.25
C ARG A 17 9.85 -16.40 -15.10
N ALA A 18 10.78 -15.45 -15.18
CA ALA A 18 10.52 -14.02 -14.99
C ALA A 18 9.81 -13.70 -13.65
N VAL A 19 10.13 -14.46 -12.60
CA VAL A 19 9.60 -14.24 -11.25
C VAL A 19 10.60 -13.41 -10.46
N LEU A 20 10.16 -12.28 -9.92
CA LEU A 20 10.97 -11.41 -9.09
C LEU A 20 11.02 -11.91 -7.65
N ALA A 21 12.06 -11.53 -6.91
CA ALA A 21 12.14 -11.83 -5.48
C ALA A 21 10.96 -11.22 -4.70
N SER A 22 10.44 -10.06 -5.12
CA SER A 22 9.25 -9.44 -4.55
C SER A 22 7.97 -10.24 -4.78
N ASP A 23 7.93 -11.08 -5.83
CA ASP A 23 6.75 -11.90 -6.13
C ASP A 23 6.64 -13.07 -5.15
N LEU A 24 7.75 -13.51 -4.57
CA LEU A 24 7.76 -14.54 -3.52
C LEU A 24 7.07 -14.06 -2.25
N ASP A 25 7.25 -12.77 -1.89
CA ASP A 25 6.55 -12.18 -0.74
C ASP A 25 5.03 -12.23 -0.93
N TRP A 26 4.56 -12.02 -2.16
CA TRP A 26 3.14 -12.15 -2.50
C TRP A 26 2.69 -13.61 -2.55
N ALA A 27 3.51 -14.49 -3.11
CA ALA A 27 3.19 -15.91 -3.18
C ALA A 27 3.07 -16.54 -1.78
N LEU A 28 3.89 -16.10 -0.82
CA LEU A 28 3.77 -16.49 0.59
C LEU A 28 2.49 -15.97 1.26
N GLN A 29 2.05 -14.76 0.90
CA GLN A 29 0.85 -14.15 1.50
C GLN A 29 -0.46 -14.68 0.91
N LEU A 30 -0.47 -14.99 -0.39
CA LEU A 30 -1.66 -15.37 -1.13
C LEU A 30 -1.77 -16.87 -1.39
N GLY A 31 -0.64 -17.59 -1.35
CA GLY A 31 -0.55 -19.00 -1.68
C GLY A 31 -1.31 -19.87 -0.68
N ARG A 32 -1.84 -20.97 -1.18
CA ARG A 32 -2.45 -22.03 -0.36
C ARG A 32 -1.43 -23.14 -0.17
N GLU A 33 -1.36 -23.66 1.06
CA GLU A 33 -0.58 -24.85 1.34
C GLU A 33 -1.12 -26.05 0.55
N VAL A 34 -0.20 -26.77 -0.07
CA VAL A 34 -0.37 -28.06 -0.75
C VAL A 34 0.78 -28.98 -0.29
N ASP A 35 0.68 -30.28 -0.54
CA ASP A 35 1.56 -31.30 0.04
C ASP A 35 3.07 -30.94 0.03
N ASP A 36 3.57 -30.34 -1.06
CA ASP A 36 4.99 -29.99 -1.24
C ASP A 36 5.26 -28.48 -1.40
N GLY A 37 4.34 -27.61 -0.99
CA GLY A 37 4.61 -26.18 -0.99
C GLY A 37 3.39 -25.28 -1.06
N LEU A 38 3.52 -24.19 -1.81
CA LEU A 38 2.46 -23.20 -1.97
C LEU A 38 2.01 -23.13 -3.42
N LEU A 39 0.70 -23.12 -3.60
CA LEU A 39 0.08 -22.87 -4.90
C LEU A 39 -0.70 -21.56 -4.84
N VAL A 40 -0.34 -20.63 -5.72
CA VAL A 40 -1.07 -19.38 -5.92
C VAL A 40 -2.06 -19.59 -7.07
N LEU A 41 -3.36 -19.50 -6.77
CA LEU A 41 -4.42 -19.68 -7.77
C LEU A 41 -4.79 -18.33 -8.40
N ASP A 42 -5.15 -18.34 -9.68
CA ASP A 42 -5.58 -17.14 -10.41
C ASP A 42 -6.75 -16.41 -9.72
N LYS A 43 -7.70 -17.16 -9.15
CA LYS A 43 -8.82 -16.56 -8.41
C LYS A 43 -8.38 -15.80 -7.17
N ASP A 44 -7.31 -16.25 -6.50
CA ASP A 44 -6.83 -15.65 -5.26
C ASP A 44 -6.01 -14.38 -5.59
N THR A 45 -5.25 -14.39 -6.70
CA THR A 45 -4.55 -13.19 -7.18
C THR A 45 -5.52 -12.13 -7.69
N GLU A 46 -6.55 -12.51 -8.43
CA GLU A 46 -7.59 -11.59 -8.91
C GLU A 46 -8.36 -10.96 -7.74
N ALA A 47 -8.75 -11.77 -6.74
CA ALA A 47 -9.43 -11.27 -5.55
C ALA A 47 -8.55 -10.27 -4.76
N ALA A 48 -7.26 -10.56 -4.58
CA ALA A 48 -6.31 -9.68 -3.92
C ALA A 48 -6.10 -8.38 -4.70
N ALA A 49 -5.91 -8.47 -6.03
CA ALA A 49 -5.77 -7.30 -6.89
C ALA A 49 -7.00 -6.39 -6.83
N HIS A 50 -8.20 -6.97 -6.85
CA HIS A 50 -9.44 -6.20 -6.70
C HIS A 50 -9.54 -5.50 -5.34
N GLU A 51 -9.14 -6.15 -4.25
CA GLU A 51 -9.14 -5.50 -2.93
C GLU A 51 -8.12 -4.36 -2.86
N LEU A 52 -6.91 -4.57 -3.36
CA LEU A 52 -5.87 -3.53 -3.42
C LEU A 52 -6.32 -2.33 -4.27
N GLU A 53 -6.95 -2.57 -5.42
CA GLU A 53 -7.47 -1.48 -6.25
C GLU A 53 -8.63 -0.75 -5.56
N ARG A 54 -9.52 -1.46 -4.84
CA ARG A 54 -10.56 -0.81 -4.01
C ARG A 54 -9.95 0.08 -2.93
N GLN A 55 -8.91 -0.39 -2.25
CA GLN A 55 -8.20 0.38 -1.23
C GLN A 55 -7.50 1.59 -1.85
N ALA A 56 -6.80 1.41 -2.97
CA ALA A 56 -6.15 2.49 -3.71
C ALA A 56 -7.16 3.55 -4.13
N GLN A 57 -8.33 3.16 -4.62
CA GLN A 57 -9.41 4.10 -4.96
C GLN A 57 -9.93 4.87 -3.73
N ARG A 58 -10.11 4.20 -2.58
CA ARG A 58 -10.49 4.87 -1.33
C ARG A 58 -9.45 5.91 -0.93
N ILE A 59 -8.16 5.56 -0.98
CA ILE A 59 -7.05 6.47 -0.65
C ILE A 59 -7.00 7.64 -1.64
N ARG A 60 -7.10 7.39 -2.95
CA ARG A 60 -7.11 8.44 -3.99
C ARG A 60 -8.23 9.46 -3.74
N ARG A 61 -9.40 9.02 -3.27
CA ARG A 61 -10.52 9.92 -2.92
C ARG A 61 -10.18 10.87 -1.78
N LEU A 62 -9.27 10.52 -0.89
CA LEU A 62 -8.83 11.37 0.23
C LEU A 62 -7.93 12.52 -0.22
N GLY A 63 -7.39 12.49 -1.45
CA GLY A 63 -6.55 13.55 -1.99
C GLY A 63 -7.19 14.94 -1.86
N GLY A 64 -6.50 15.85 -1.15
CA GLY A 64 -6.97 17.21 -0.91
C GLY A 64 -8.13 17.35 0.09
N LEU A 65 -8.54 16.28 0.76
CA LEU A 65 -9.52 16.33 1.85
C LEU A 65 -8.90 16.98 3.08
N ARG A 66 -9.56 18.00 3.62
CA ARG A 66 -9.21 18.59 4.91
C ARG A 66 -10.22 18.17 5.95
N VAL A 67 -9.69 17.70 7.08
CA VAL A 67 -10.42 17.38 8.29
C VAL A 67 -9.99 18.38 9.36
N VAL A 68 -10.94 19.06 9.99
CA VAL A 68 -10.69 19.95 11.13
C VAL A 68 -11.34 19.33 12.36
N ARG A 69 -10.54 19.08 13.39
CA ARG A 69 -10.98 18.53 14.68
C ARG A 69 -10.53 19.44 15.82
N ASP A 70 -11.26 19.37 16.92
CA ASP A 70 -10.91 19.97 18.20
C ASP A 70 -11.08 18.89 19.28
N GLY A 71 -9.97 18.39 19.81
CA GLY A 71 -9.93 17.14 20.58
C GLY A 71 -10.51 15.95 19.79
N ASP A 72 -11.56 15.36 20.35
CA ASP A 72 -12.33 14.25 19.76
C ASP A 72 -13.52 14.71 18.91
N ARG A 73 -13.78 16.02 18.85
CA ARG A 73 -14.88 16.57 18.07
C ARG A 73 -14.46 16.88 16.64
N LEU A 74 -15.14 16.27 15.68
CA LEU A 74 -15.05 16.66 14.28
C LEU A 74 -15.81 17.98 14.05
N ILE A 75 -15.09 19.02 13.62
CA ILE A 75 -15.67 20.35 13.38
C ILE A 75 -16.15 20.49 11.93
N THR A 76 -15.32 20.13 10.96
CA THR A 76 -15.71 20.19 9.53
C THR A 76 -14.82 19.30 8.66
N VAL A 77 -15.38 18.89 7.51
CA VAL A 77 -14.66 18.17 6.45
C VAL A 77 -14.99 18.81 5.12
N TYR A 78 -13.96 19.13 4.32
CA TYR A 78 -14.15 19.71 2.99
C TYR A 78 -12.94 19.45 2.09
N ARG A 79 -13.11 19.52 0.77
CA ARG A 79 -11.97 19.50 -0.18
C ARG A 79 -11.33 20.87 -0.28
N ALA A 80 -10.05 20.98 0.06
CA ALA A 80 -9.33 22.24 -0.01
C ALA A 80 -8.82 22.49 -1.44
N HIS A 81 -9.05 23.69 -1.98
CA HIS A 81 -8.43 24.12 -3.24
C HIS A 81 -6.90 24.07 -3.15
N PRO A 82 -6.15 23.73 -4.22
CA PRO A 82 -4.69 23.58 -4.17
C PRO A 82 -3.93 24.76 -3.53
N ALA A 83 -4.33 26.01 -3.84
CA ALA A 83 -3.74 27.19 -3.21
C ALA A 83 -3.95 27.24 -1.68
N LYS A 84 -5.10 26.76 -1.19
CA LYS A 84 -5.40 26.65 0.24
C LYS A 84 -4.58 25.53 0.88
N GLN A 85 -4.39 24.40 0.21
CA GLN A 85 -3.53 23.30 0.69
C GLN A 85 -2.10 23.79 0.93
N LYS A 86 -1.48 24.43 -0.07
CA LYS A 86 -0.12 24.99 0.03
C LYS A 86 0.01 25.98 1.19
N ARG A 87 -0.98 26.88 1.34
CA ARG A 87 -0.99 27.87 2.43
C ARG A 87 -1.11 27.22 3.81
N LEU A 88 -1.92 26.16 3.93
CA LEU A 88 -2.08 25.43 5.19
C LEU A 88 -0.80 24.71 5.60
N LEU A 89 -0.15 24.03 4.65
CA LEU A 89 1.14 23.36 4.88
C LEU A 89 2.22 24.35 5.34
N ARG A 90 2.42 25.46 4.60
CA ARG A 90 3.38 26.51 4.97
C ARG A 90 3.14 27.11 6.35
N ARG A 91 1.87 27.26 6.75
CA ARG A 91 1.52 27.77 8.08
C ARG A 91 1.81 26.74 9.18
N ALA A 92 1.60 25.46 8.90
CA ALA A 92 1.92 24.40 9.85
C ALA A 92 3.44 24.28 10.05
N GLU A 93 4.21 24.29 8.95
CA GLU A 93 5.67 24.25 8.98
C GLU A 93 6.27 25.43 9.77
N ARG A 94 5.73 26.65 9.60
CA ARG A 94 6.19 27.82 10.36
C ARG A 94 5.97 27.67 11.87
N ARG A 95 4.78 27.21 12.28
CA ARG A 95 4.49 27.02 13.71
C ARG A 95 5.42 26.00 14.35
N ALA A 96 5.70 24.89 13.65
CA ALA A 96 6.61 23.86 14.13
C ALA A 96 8.08 24.32 14.27
N LEU A 97 8.44 25.49 13.72
CA LEU A 97 9.76 26.10 13.89
C LEU A 97 9.79 27.15 15.02
N GLU A 98 8.62 27.62 15.46
CA GLU A 98 8.44 28.61 16.52
C GLU A 98 8.22 27.95 17.89
N ASP A 99 7.84 26.66 17.91
CA ASP A 99 7.67 25.79 19.09
C ASP A 99 8.96 25.00 19.41
#